data_AF-A9FZ63-F1
#
_entry.id   AF-A9FZ63-F1
#
_cell.length_a   1.000
_cell.length_b   1.000
_cell.length_c   1.000
_cell.angle_alpha   90.00
_cell.angle_beta   90.00
_cell.angle_gamma   90.00
#
_symmetry.space_group_name_H-M   'P 1'
#
loop_
_entity.id
_entity.type
_entity.pdbx_description
1 polymer ?
#
loop_
_entity_poly.entity_id
_entity_poly.type
_entity_poly.pdbx_seq_one_letter_code
_entity_poly.pdbx_strand_id
1 'polypeptide(L)'
;MTRFFTLVGAILLVACGGAGEGTGAESGTGSAGGDDTSSSGEGPTTSVTTTNTTGTGIEDPTSGSGSTSGSGDATGSGGSGGSGGSGAASGSGGTGGTGGDDPFAHAPVCSSDEHWTMGDHESPLMHPGMACRTCHSTKEPRVATRLPIVGTVYPTGHEPDDCLGVDGEAEDVVVEITTADARVIQLPVNASGNFLFDTARDRTPIKFPITARVVKGDKERKMLAAQMSGDCNSCHSQNGAEGAPGRIVAP
;
A
#
# COMPACT_ATOMS: atom_id res chain seq x y z
N MET A 1 3.16 -40.39 40.02
CA MET A 1 3.13 -38.95 39.70
C MET A 1 3.80 -38.77 38.34
N THR A 2 3.03 -38.85 37.27
CA THR A 2 3.54 -38.85 35.89
C THR A 2 3.33 -37.46 35.31
N ARG A 3 4.42 -36.74 35.03
CA ARG A 3 4.38 -35.39 34.47
C ARG A 3 4.22 -35.48 32.95
N PHE A 4 3.09 -34.99 32.44
CA PHE A 4 2.91 -34.71 31.02
C PHE A 4 3.62 -33.38 30.69
N PHE A 5 4.62 -33.44 29.82
CA PHE A 5 5.13 -32.27 29.11
C PHE A 5 4.27 -32.07 27.86
N THR A 6 3.43 -31.05 27.86
CA THR A 6 2.73 -30.61 26.65
C THR A 6 3.68 -29.77 25.82
N LEU A 7 4.07 -30.30 24.66
CA LEU A 7 4.82 -29.61 23.63
C LEU A 7 3.87 -28.60 22.96
N VAL A 8 4.07 -27.30 23.18
CA VAL A 8 3.36 -26.26 22.43
C VAL A 8 4.10 -26.09 21.10
N GLY A 9 3.47 -26.56 20.02
CA GLY A 9 3.95 -26.32 18.66
C GLY A 9 3.84 -24.85 18.32
N ALA A 10 4.97 -24.21 18.06
CA ALA A 10 5.02 -22.88 17.48
C ALA A 10 4.59 -22.97 16.00
N ILE A 11 3.38 -22.49 15.70
CA ILE A 11 2.99 -22.18 14.32
C ILE A 11 3.78 -20.94 13.93
N LEU A 12 4.75 -21.12 13.04
CA LEU A 12 5.53 -20.06 12.43
C LEU A 12 4.59 -19.27 11.50
N LEU A 13 4.02 -18.18 11.99
CA LEU A 13 3.30 -17.22 11.15
C LEU A 13 4.33 -16.51 10.28
N VAL A 14 4.13 -16.59 8.96
CA VAL A 14 5.00 -16.02 7.94
C VAL A 14 4.95 -14.49 8.08
N ALA A 15 6.10 -13.88 8.33
CA ALA A 15 6.25 -12.42 8.30
C ALA A 15 6.27 -11.95 6.83
N CYS A 16 5.72 -10.77 6.55
CA CYS A 16 5.78 -10.08 5.27
C CYS A 16 7.27 -9.95 4.86
N GLY A 17 7.72 -10.78 3.91
CA GLY A 17 9.12 -10.91 3.54
C GLY A 17 9.61 -9.68 2.78
N GLY A 18 10.64 -9.01 3.30
CA GLY A 18 11.37 -7.99 2.57
C GLY A 18 12.23 -8.64 1.47
N ALA A 19 12.06 -8.20 0.23
CA ALA A 19 12.91 -8.60 -0.88
C ALA A 19 14.36 -8.10 -0.67
N GLY A 20 15.30 -9.03 -0.53
CA GLY A 20 16.66 -8.96 -1.08
C GLY A 20 17.70 -8.09 -0.35
N GLU A 21 18.42 -8.69 0.61
CA GLU A 21 19.78 -8.28 0.96
C GLU A 21 20.77 -8.76 -0.12
N GLY A 22 21.34 -7.82 -0.88
CA GLY A 22 22.49 -8.07 -1.74
C GLY A 22 23.78 -7.66 -1.04
N THR A 23 24.49 -8.63 -0.48
CA THR A 23 25.87 -8.49 0.01
C THR A 23 26.88 -8.73 -1.11
N GLY A 24 27.87 -7.86 -1.27
CA GLY A 24 29.05 -8.10 -2.13
C GLY A 24 29.83 -6.80 -2.34
N ALA A 25 30.75 -6.45 -1.44
CA ALA A 25 32.16 -6.83 -1.46
C ALA A 25 33.03 -5.84 -2.25
N GLU A 26 33.88 -5.17 -1.50
CA GLU A 26 34.95 -4.28 -1.92
C GLU A 26 36.01 -5.05 -2.72
N SER A 27 36.52 -4.44 -3.79
CA SER A 27 37.85 -4.73 -4.34
C SER A 27 38.29 -3.56 -5.19
N GLY A 28 39.27 -2.82 -4.68
CA GLY A 28 39.97 -1.79 -5.44
C GLY A 28 41.07 -2.40 -6.32
N THR A 29 41.29 -1.78 -7.46
CA THR A 29 42.60 -1.66 -8.12
C THR A 29 42.60 -0.35 -8.91
N GLY A 30 43.68 0.43 -8.77
CA GLY A 30 43.80 1.75 -9.36
C GLY A 30 44.14 1.75 -10.84
N SER A 31 44.03 2.92 -11.45
CA SER A 31 44.91 3.36 -12.54
C SER A 31 44.92 4.88 -12.61
N ALA A 32 46.14 5.39 -12.72
CA ALA A 32 46.49 6.80 -12.82
C ALA A 32 46.36 7.31 -14.26
N GLY A 33 46.30 8.63 -14.38
CA GLY A 33 46.88 9.36 -15.51
C GLY A 33 45.90 10.17 -16.34
N GLY A 34 46.22 11.46 -16.50
CA GLY A 34 45.70 12.28 -17.60
C GLY A 34 45.26 13.67 -17.19
N ASP A 35 46.22 14.53 -16.88
CA ASP A 35 46.06 15.98 -17.02
C ASP A 35 45.77 16.29 -18.50
N ASP A 36 44.84 17.21 -18.79
CA ASP A 36 45.13 18.28 -19.74
C ASP A 36 44.13 19.44 -19.61
N THR A 37 44.75 20.61 -19.59
CA THR A 37 44.23 21.97 -19.53
C THR A 37 43.49 22.41 -20.79
N SER A 38 42.47 23.28 -20.62
CA SER A 38 42.20 24.53 -21.38
C SER A 38 40.75 24.96 -21.09
N SER A 39 40.48 26.03 -20.32
CA SER A 39 40.64 27.46 -20.60
C SER A 39 39.55 28.08 -21.49
N SER A 40 38.97 29.15 -20.94
CA SER A 40 38.22 30.26 -21.59
C SER A 40 36.80 29.92 -22.05
N GLY A 41 35.76 30.71 -21.81
CA GLY A 41 35.65 32.06 -21.26
C GLY A 41 34.25 32.61 -21.60
N GLU A 42 33.86 33.65 -20.87
CA GLU A 42 32.91 34.70 -21.27
C GLU A 42 31.41 34.37 -21.40
N GLY A 43 30.66 34.69 -20.35
CA GLY A 43 29.87 35.92 -20.31
C GLY A 43 28.47 35.98 -20.98
N PRO A 44 27.60 36.91 -20.54
CA PRO A 44 26.15 36.80 -20.60
C PRO A 44 25.49 37.75 -21.65
N THR A 45 24.20 37.53 -21.95
CA THR A 45 23.16 38.47 -22.47
C THR A 45 22.04 37.59 -23.06
N THR A 46 20.74 37.88 -23.12
CA THR A 46 19.89 39.04 -22.81
C THR A 46 18.44 38.56 -22.81
N SER A 47 17.60 39.21 -22.02
CA SER A 47 16.15 39.16 -22.04
C SER A 47 15.55 39.53 -23.41
N VAL A 48 14.48 38.83 -23.82
CA VAL A 48 13.45 39.39 -24.73
C VAL A 48 12.06 38.95 -24.25
N THR A 49 11.29 39.97 -23.85
CA THR A 49 9.84 39.99 -23.70
C THR A 49 9.22 40.39 -25.03
N THR A 50 8.21 39.68 -25.56
CA THR A 50 7.01 40.32 -26.17
C THR A 50 5.85 39.34 -26.47
N THR A 51 4.72 39.62 -25.82
CA THR A 51 3.31 39.70 -26.31
C THR A 51 2.68 38.64 -27.22
N ASN A 52 1.66 37.98 -26.66
CA ASN A 52 0.22 38.10 -26.96
C ASN A 52 -0.24 38.16 -28.43
N THR A 53 -1.08 37.21 -28.86
CA THR A 53 -2.12 37.42 -29.88
C THR A 53 -3.29 36.46 -29.67
N THR A 54 -4.47 37.03 -29.42
CA THR A 54 -5.81 36.43 -29.50
C THR A 54 -6.19 36.16 -30.95
N GLY A 55 -6.82 35.01 -31.25
CA GLY A 55 -7.37 34.72 -32.57
C GLY A 55 -8.37 33.56 -32.54
N THR A 56 -9.63 33.90 -32.75
CA THR A 56 -10.81 33.05 -32.88
C THR A 56 -10.88 32.29 -34.21
N GLY A 57 -11.40 31.06 -34.19
CA GLY A 57 -12.40 30.59 -35.15
C GLY A 57 -12.01 29.61 -36.26
N ILE A 58 -12.77 28.49 -36.30
CA ILE A 58 -13.27 27.70 -37.46
C ILE A 58 -12.16 26.96 -38.28
N GLU A 59 -12.22 25.69 -38.69
CA GLU A 59 -13.31 24.84 -39.19
C GLU A 59 -12.97 23.33 -39.01
N ASP A 60 -14.02 22.51 -38.94
CA ASP A 60 -14.07 21.07 -39.20
C ASP A 60 -13.80 20.79 -40.70
N PRO A 61 -13.11 19.69 -41.06
CA PRO A 61 -13.83 18.64 -41.78
C PRO A 61 -13.38 17.20 -41.46
N THR A 62 -14.36 16.40 -41.06
CA THR A 62 -14.70 15.04 -41.56
C THR A 62 -13.69 14.31 -42.46
N SER A 63 -13.22 13.14 -41.99
CA SER A 63 -13.01 11.86 -42.71
C SER A 63 -12.31 10.90 -41.73
N GLY A 64 -12.68 9.65 -41.46
CA GLY A 64 -13.59 8.71 -42.09
C GLY A 64 -12.98 7.30 -41.93
N SER A 65 -13.82 6.30 -41.62
CA SER A 65 -13.56 4.85 -41.64
C SER A 65 -12.76 4.29 -40.44
N GLY A 66 -13.20 3.28 -39.69
CA GLY A 66 -14.19 2.23 -39.94
C GLY A 66 -13.52 0.88 -39.73
N SER A 67 -13.92 0.11 -38.72
CA SER A 67 -13.80 -1.35 -38.68
C SER A 67 -14.75 -1.93 -37.63
N THR A 68 -15.71 -2.66 -38.15
CA THR A 68 -16.82 -3.34 -37.49
C THR A 68 -16.49 -4.82 -37.27
N SER A 69 -16.96 -5.35 -36.15
CA SER A 69 -17.56 -6.67 -35.97
C SER A 69 -16.71 -7.94 -36.07
N GLY A 70 -16.86 -8.79 -35.06
CA GLY A 70 -16.52 -10.21 -35.13
C GLY A 70 -16.93 -10.98 -33.87
N SER A 71 -18.23 -11.16 -33.65
CA SER A 71 -18.78 -12.15 -32.71
C SER A 71 -18.60 -13.57 -33.28
N GLY A 72 -18.32 -14.54 -32.42
CA GLY A 72 -18.27 -15.96 -32.78
C GLY A 72 -18.35 -16.86 -31.55
N ASP A 73 -19.57 -17.26 -31.21
CA ASP A 73 -19.88 -18.39 -30.33
C ASP A 73 -19.60 -19.70 -31.07
N ALA A 74 -18.90 -20.65 -30.41
CA ALA A 74 -19.03 -22.07 -30.71
C ALA A 74 -18.69 -22.94 -29.50
N THR A 75 -19.70 -23.68 -29.09
CA THR A 75 -19.80 -24.74 -28.08
C THR A 75 -18.87 -25.93 -28.37
N GLY A 76 -18.31 -26.55 -27.32
CA GLY A 76 -17.61 -27.83 -27.44
C GLY A 76 -17.18 -28.42 -26.09
N SER A 77 -17.83 -29.52 -25.70
CA SER A 77 -17.73 -30.22 -24.41
C SER A 77 -16.53 -31.16 -24.24
N GLY A 78 -16.19 -31.45 -22.97
CA GLY A 78 -15.36 -32.59 -22.52
C GLY A 78 -14.14 -32.12 -21.69
N GLY A 79 -13.82 -32.60 -20.49
CA GLY A 79 -14.31 -33.68 -19.65
C GLY A 79 -13.23 -33.97 -18.59
N SER A 80 -13.63 -34.01 -17.32
CA SER A 80 -13.08 -34.81 -16.21
C SER A 80 -11.65 -34.61 -15.69
N GLY A 81 -11.55 -34.35 -14.38
CA GLY A 81 -10.48 -34.90 -13.52
C GLY A 81 -9.86 -33.93 -12.53
N GLY A 82 -10.36 -33.90 -11.28
CA GLY A 82 -9.71 -33.15 -10.21
C GLY A 82 -10.44 -33.28 -8.87
N SER A 83 -10.11 -34.33 -8.12
CA SER A 83 -10.64 -34.62 -6.79
C SER A 83 -10.29 -33.52 -5.78
N GLY A 84 -11.25 -32.65 -5.46
CA GLY A 84 -11.15 -31.66 -4.39
C GLY A 84 -11.58 -32.25 -3.05
N GLY A 85 -10.62 -32.71 -2.25
CA GLY A 85 -10.85 -33.03 -0.84
C GLY A 85 -10.98 -31.75 -0.02
N SER A 86 -12.22 -31.34 0.27
CA SER A 86 -12.50 -30.24 1.18
C SER A 86 -12.64 -30.80 2.60
N GLY A 87 -11.52 -30.87 3.32
CA GLY A 87 -11.53 -31.01 4.77
C GLY A 87 -11.98 -29.68 5.38
N ALA A 88 -13.22 -29.64 5.86
CA ALA A 88 -13.74 -28.54 6.67
C ALA A 88 -12.93 -28.47 7.97
N ALA A 89 -11.99 -27.53 8.06
CA ALA A 89 -11.42 -27.13 9.33
C ALA A 89 -12.26 -25.99 9.90
N SER A 90 -13.33 -26.36 10.61
CA SER A 90 -14.03 -25.46 11.52
C SER A 90 -13.09 -25.04 12.65
N GLY A 91 -12.43 -23.89 12.49
CA GLY A 91 -11.68 -23.22 13.55
C GLY A 91 -12.59 -22.36 14.41
N SER A 92 -13.45 -22.98 15.24
CA SER A 92 -14.11 -22.29 16.35
C SER A 92 -13.07 -21.93 17.41
N GLY A 93 -12.89 -20.64 17.67
CA GLY A 93 -11.97 -20.18 18.72
C GLY A 93 -11.91 -18.66 18.89
N GLY A 94 -13.03 -18.03 19.23
CA GLY A 94 -13.08 -16.62 19.60
C GLY A 94 -14.44 -16.24 20.19
N THR A 95 -14.63 -16.53 21.47
CA THR A 95 -15.84 -16.17 22.21
C THR A 95 -15.79 -14.69 22.60
N GLY A 96 -16.74 -13.89 22.12
CA GLY A 96 -17.09 -12.59 22.72
C GLY A 96 -17.05 -11.40 21.76
N GLY A 97 -18.11 -11.23 20.97
CA GLY A 97 -18.41 -9.99 20.26
C GLY A 97 -19.82 -10.07 19.69
N THR A 98 -20.73 -9.25 20.21
CA THR A 98 -22.11 -9.09 19.72
C THR A 98 -22.11 -8.77 18.22
N GLY A 99 -22.96 -9.47 17.46
CA GLY A 99 -23.00 -9.50 15.99
C GLY A 99 -22.83 -8.14 15.32
N GLY A 100 -21.65 -7.93 14.77
CA GLY A 100 -21.44 -7.14 13.56
C GLY A 100 -21.14 -8.13 12.44
N ASP A 101 -21.58 -7.81 11.22
CA ASP A 101 -21.19 -8.57 10.04
C ASP A 101 -19.66 -8.64 9.95
N ASP A 102 -19.12 -9.82 9.64
CA ASP A 102 -17.67 -9.99 9.46
C ASP A 102 -17.23 -9.11 8.27
N PRO A 103 -16.37 -8.10 8.46
CA PRO A 103 -16.02 -7.20 7.38
C PRO A 103 -15.22 -7.89 6.27
N PHE A 104 -14.69 -9.09 6.51
CA PHE A 104 -14.00 -9.90 5.50
C PHE A 104 -14.93 -10.92 4.81
N ALA A 105 -16.21 -10.99 5.18
CA ALA A 105 -17.17 -11.88 4.53
C ALA A 105 -17.81 -11.28 3.26
N HIS A 106 -17.59 -9.98 3.01
CA HIS A 106 -18.17 -9.29 1.86
C HIS A 106 -17.36 -9.54 0.59
N ALA A 107 -18.04 -9.63 -0.56
CA ALA A 107 -17.36 -9.57 -1.85
C ALA A 107 -16.70 -8.20 -2.05
N PRO A 108 -15.68 -8.10 -2.93
CA PRO A 108 -15.06 -6.81 -3.21
C PRO A 108 -16.08 -5.75 -3.64
N VAL A 109 -16.07 -4.61 -2.95
CA VAL A 109 -16.99 -3.48 -3.15
C VAL A 109 -16.33 -2.20 -2.66
N CYS A 110 -16.66 -1.08 -3.30
CA CYS A 110 -16.31 0.26 -2.84
C CYS A 110 -17.36 0.76 -1.86
N SER A 111 -17.22 0.48 -0.57
CA SER A 111 -18.31 0.77 0.39
C SER A 111 -18.52 2.26 0.68
N SER A 112 -17.52 3.09 0.39
CA SER A 112 -17.63 4.55 0.44
C SER A 112 -18.42 5.13 -0.74
N ASP A 113 -18.63 4.35 -1.81
CA ASP A 113 -19.13 4.82 -3.12
C ASP A 113 -18.30 5.97 -3.75
N GLU A 114 -17.14 6.29 -3.16
CA GLU A 114 -16.26 7.37 -3.56
C GLU A 114 -14.90 6.84 -3.98
N HIS A 115 -14.42 7.33 -5.12
CA HIS A 115 -13.14 6.91 -5.69
C HIS A 115 -12.18 8.09 -5.77
N TRP A 116 -10.91 7.78 -5.65
CA TRP A 116 -9.81 8.69 -5.88
C TRP A 116 -9.79 9.15 -7.34
N THR A 117 -9.93 10.46 -7.57
CA THR A 117 -9.97 11.04 -8.92
C THR A 117 -8.74 11.86 -9.28
N MET A 118 -7.78 12.00 -8.36
CA MET A 118 -6.62 12.87 -8.56
C MET A 118 -5.43 12.15 -9.23
N GLY A 119 -5.62 10.92 -9.70
CA GLY A 119 -4.55 10.13 -10.32
C GLY A 119 -3.30 10.07 -9.44
N ASP A 120 -2.12 10.08 -10.06
CA ASP A 120 -0.86 10.00 -9.31
C ASP A 120 -0.24 11.37 -8.98
N HIS A 121 -1.08 12.40 -8.80
CA HIS A 121 -0.61 13.72 -8.41
C HIS A 121 -0.34 13.80 -6.90
N GLU A 122 0.70 14.56 -6.51
CA GLU A 122 1.04 14.78 -5.10
C GLU A 122 -0.19 15.33 -4.34
N SER A 123 -0.51 14.69 -3.23
CA SER A 123 -1.63 15.09 -2.37
C SER A 123 -1.34 14.71 -0.92
N PRO A 124 -1.68 15.56 0.07
CA PRO A 124 -1.59 15.19 1.47
C PRO A 124 -2.50 14.02 1.84
N LEU A 125 -3.53 13.75 1.03
CA LEU A 125 -4.46 12.65 1.24
C LEU A 125 -3.87 11.29 0.82
N MET A 126 -2.90 11.29 -0.09
CA MET A 126 -2.31 10.09 -0.72
C MET A 126 -3.33 9.21 -1.45
N HIS A 127 -2.85 8.44 -2.42
CA HIS A 127 -3.68 7.53 -3.22
C HIS A 127 -4.03 6.26 -2.40
N PRO A 128 -5.31 6.02 -2.04
CA PRO A 128 -5.72 4.88 -1.22
C PRO A 128 -5.50 3.51 -1.88
N GLY A 129 -5.25 2.49 -1.06
CA GLY A 129 -5.27 1.07 -1.47
C GLY A 129 -4.00 0.57 -2.15
N MET A 130 -3.26 1.46 -2.81
CA MET A 130 -2.00 1.13 -3.47
C MET A 130 -0.85 0.96 -2.48
N ALA A 131 0.17 0.17 -2.86
CA ALA A 131 1.41 0.06 -2.09
C ALA A 131 2.17 1.40 -2.12
N CYS A 132 2.03 2.18 -1.04
CA CYS A 132 2.48 3.56 -0.99
C CYS A 132 3.99 3.68 -1.19
N ARG A 133 4.79 2.76 -0.62
CA ARG A 133 6.25 2.79 -0.81
C ARG A 133 6.67 2.47 -2.23
N THR A 134 5.96 1.60 -2.93
CA THR A 134 6.24 1.30 -4.35
C THR A 134 6.05 2.55 -5.21
N CYS A 135 4.93 3.26 -5.04
CA CYS A 135 4.67 4.49 -5.79
C CYS A 135 5.76 5.56 -5.55
N HIS A 136 6.08 5.86 -4.29
CA HIS A 136 7.12 6.84 -3.97
C HIS A 136 8.53 6.35 -4.34
N SER A 137 8.82 5.04 -4.32
CA SER A 137 10.14 4.55 -4.74
C SER A 137 10.37 4.77 -6.23
N THR A 138 9.32 4.67 -7.04
CA THR A 138 9.39 4.89 -8.49
C THR A 138 9.40 6.36 -8.87
N LYS A 139 8.56 7.18 -8.21
CA LYS A 139 8.33 8.58 -8.61
C LYS A 139 9.16 9.58 -7.81
N GLU A 140 9.43 9.28 -6.55
CA GLU A 140 10.08 10.19 -5.59
C GLU A 140 11.01 9.44 -4.63
N PRO A 141 12.15 8.88 -5.09
CA PRO A 141 12.98 7.98 -4.27
C PRO A 141 13.43 8.57 -2.93
N ARG A 142 13.52 9.90 -2.82
CA ARG A 142 13.86 10.63 -1.58
C ARG A 142 12.76 10.57 -0.53
N VAL A 143 11.50 10.35 -0.93
CA VAL A 143 10.32 10.26 -0.07
C VAL A 143 10.12 8.82 0.41
N ALA A 144 10.42 7.83 -0.42
CA ALA A 144 10.26 6.42 -0.07
C ALA A 144 11.07 5.96 1.15
N THR A 145 12.24 6.57 1.40
CA THR A 145 13.07 6.31 2.58
C THR A 145 12.62 7.08 3.82
N ARG A 146 11.77 8.10 3.63
CA ARG A 146 11.25 8.97 4.69
C ARG A 146 9.95 8.44 5.31
N LEU A 147 9.19 7.63 4.58
CA LEU A 147 7.89 7.08 4.96
C LEU A 147 7.99 5.58 5.34
N PRO A 148 8.49 5.23 6.54
CA PRO A 148 8.70 3.84 6.93
C PRO A 148 7.41 3.09 7.26
N ILE A 149 6.31 3.79 7.55
CA ILE A 149 5.00 3.22 7.87
C ILE A 149 3.94 3.98 7.09
N VAL A 150 3.16 3.26 6.30
CA VAL A 150 2.13 3.80 5.41
C VAL A 150 1.05 2.75 5.16
N GLY A 151 -0.19 3.17 5.04
CA GLY A 151 -1.29 2.30 4.66
C GLY A 151 -2.63 3.02 4.61
N THR A 152 -3.67 2.24 4.34
CA THR A 152 -5.05 2.73 4.23
C THR A 152 -5.99 1.91 5.10
N VAL A 153 -6.84 2.56 5.89
CA VAL A 153 -7.93 1.94 6.66
C VAL A 153 -9.23 2.07 5.88
N TYR A 154 -10.01 0.99 5.87
CA TYR A 154 -11.24 0.85 5.10
C TYR A 154 -12.44 0.44 5.97
N PRO A 155 -13.67 0.64 5.50
CA PRO A 155 -14.86 0.12 6.18
C PRO A 155 -15.03 -1.40 6.03
N THR A 156 -14.62 -1.98 4.89
CA THR A 156 -14.68 -3.42 4.64
C THR A 156 -13.33 -4.02 4.25
N GLY A 157 -13.22 -5.35 4.33
CA GLY A 157 -11.98 -6.09 4.14
C GLY A 157 -11.52 -6.25 2.70
N HIS A 158 -12.39 -6.00 1.71
CA HIS A 158 -12.14 -6.33 0.31
C HIS A 158 -12.33 -5.13 -0.62
N GLU A 159 -12.02 -3.93 -0.15
CA GLU A 159 -12.14 -2.70 -0.95
C GLU A 159 -11.14 -2.70 -2.13
N PRO A 160 -11.61 -2.43 -3.36
CA PRO A 160 -10.75 -2.20 -4.51
C PRO A 160 -9.72 -1.10 -4.27
N ASP A 161 -8.66 -1.10 -5.09
CA ASP A 161 -7.82 0.08 -5.21
C ASP A 161 -8.66 1.28 -5.66
N ASP A 162 -8.17 2.49 -5.41
CA ASP A 162 -8.82 3.78 -5.69
C ASP A 162 -10.04 4.10 -4.81
N CYS A 163 -10.65 3.14 -4.13
CA CYS A 163 -11.72 3.42 -3.18
C CYS A 163 -11.20 4.28 -2.03
N LEU A 164 -11.94 5.34 -1.68
CA LEU A 164 -11.65 6.10 -0.47
C LEU A 164 -11.89 5.21 0.75
N GLY A 165 -10.95 5.23 1.68
CA GLY A 165 -11.08 4.54 2.95
C GLY A 165 -12.01 5.27 3.91
N VAL A 166 -11.91 4.94 5.20
CA VAL A 166 -12.69 5.64 6.24
C VAL A 166 -12.24 7.09 6.34
N ASP A 167 -13.18 8.02 6.51
CA ASP A 167 -12.84 9.40 6.91
C ASP A 167 -12.40 9.40 8.38
N GLY A 168 -11.09 9.25 8.59
CA GLY A 168 -10.54 9.14 9.93
C GLY A 168 -10.61 10.43 10.75
N GLU A 169 -10.73 11.59 10.08
CA GLU A 169 -10.89 12.88 10.74
C GLU A 169 -12.32 13.07 11.24
N ALA A 170 -13.31 12.63 10.47
CA ALA A 170 -14.71 12.66 10.87
C ALA A 170 -15.07 11.57 11.89
N GLU A 171 -14.39 10.42 11.83
CA GLU A 171 -14.71 9.24 12.65
C GLU A 171 -13.76 9.00 13.84
N ASP A 172 -12.78 9.88 14.06
CA ASP A 172 -11.75 9.78 15.10
C ASP A 172 -11.00 8.43 15.06
N VAL A 173 -10.61 8.00 13.86
CA VAL A 173 -9.87 6.74 13.64
C VAL A 173 -8.37 6.99 13.73
N VAL A 174 -7.70 6.20 14.56
CA VAL A 174 -6.25 6.27 14.77
C VAL A 174 -5.63 4.89 14.58
N VAL A 175 -4.50 4.83 13.87
CA VAL A 175 -3.66 3.64 13.83
C VAL A 175 -2.54 3.78 14.85
N GLU A 176 -2.49 2.87 15.81
CA GLU A 176 -1.40 2.80 16.77
C GLU A 176 -0.37 1.77 16.35
N ILE A 177 0.88 2.20 16.23
CA ILE A 177 2.02 1.34 15.91
C ILE A 177 2.87 1.15 17.16
N THR A 178 3.06 -0.10 17.56
CA THR A 178 4.03 -0.46 18.59
C THR A 178 5.31 -0.93 17.93
N THR A 179 6.43 -0.26 18.24
CA THR A 179 7.75 -0.57 17.70
C THR A 179 8.51 -1.55 18.60
N ALA A 180 9.62 -2.11 18.10
CA ALA A 180 10.44 -3.07 18.85
C ALA A 180 11.09 -2.51 20.12
N ASP A 181 11.28 -1.19 20.20
CA ASP A 181 11.70 -0.47 21.42
C ASP A 181 10.51 -0.09 22.33
N ALA A 182 9.35 -0.71 22.13
CA ALA A 182 8.11 -0.54 22.90
C ALA A 182 7.53 0.88 22.87
N ARG A 183 7.88 1.69 21.87
CA ARG A 183 7.22 2.99 21.64
C ARG A 183 5.88 2.77 20.95
N VAL A 184 4.84 3.41 21.46
CA VAL A 184 3.53 3.49 20.78
C VAL A 184 3.46 4.82 20.05
N ILE A 185 3.21 4.76 18.75
CA ILE A 185 3.07 5.92 17.87
C ILE A 185 1.62 5.95 17.39
N GLN A 186 0.96 7.09 17.56
CA GLN A 186 -0.39 7.31 17.07
C GLN A 186 -0.34 8.00 15.71
N LEU A 187 -0.91 7.37 14.69
CA LEU A 187 -1.00 7.87 13.34
C LEU A 187 -2.47 8.20 13.04
N PRO A 188 -2.83 9.50 12.99
CA PRO A 188 -4.16 9.90 12.54
C PRO A 188 -4.44 9.37 11.13
N VAL A 189 -5.65 8.88 10.93
CA VAL A 189 -6.16 8.53 9.61
C VAL A 189 -6.78 9.78 8.99
N ASN A 190 -6.39 10.13 7.77
CA ASN A 190 -6.91 11.30 7.08
C ASN A 190 -8.28 11.03 6.42
N ALA A 191 -8.85 12.05 5.77
CA ALA A 191 -10.16 11.95 5.12
C ALA A 191 -10.25 10.95 3.94
N SER A 192 -9.13 10.43 3.42
CA SER A 192 -9.11 9.37 2.40
C SER A 192 -8.81 7.98 2.97
N GLY A 193 -8.74 7.85 4.29
CA GLY A 193 -8.41 6.61 4.97
C GLY A 193 -6.91 6.33 5.11
N ASN A 194 -6.04 7.22 4.64
CA ASN A 194 -4.60 6.99 4.68
C ASN A 194 -3.97 7.44 6.00
N PHE A 195 -2.95 6.71 6.43
CA PHE A 195 -2.10 7.06 7.54
C PHE A 195 -0.64 6.90 7.15
N LEU A 196 0.23 7.70 7.76
CA LEU A 196 1.66 7.65 7.50
C LEU A 196 2.46 8.08 8.72
N PHE A 197 3.65 7.51 8.87
CA PHE A 197 4.70 8.05 9.72
C PHE A 197 5.78 8.68 8.85
N ASP A 198 6.25 9.86 9.23
CA ASP A 198 7.19 10.63 8.43
C ASP A 198 8.44 10.97 9.24
N THR A 199 9.52 10.23 9.00
CA THR A 199 10.78 10.38 9.75
C THR A 199 11.41 11.76 9.65
N ALA A 200 11.12 12.57 8.63
CA ALA A 200 11.67 13.92 8.55
C ALA A 200 10.81 14.94 9.32
N ARG A 201 9.50 14.70 9.45
CA ARG A 201 8.62 15.47 10.36
C ARG A 201 8.87 15.07 11.81
N ASP A 202 8.85 13.76 12.09
CA ASP A 202 8.89 13.18 13.43
C ASP A 202 10.32 13.01 13.99
N ARG A 203 11.33 13.16 13.13
CA ARG A 203 12.78 13.12 13.46
C ARG A 203 13.22 11.88 14.24
N THR A 204 12.48 10.78 14.10
CA THR A 204 12.69 9.57 14.90
C THR A 204 12.65 8.34 14.00
N PRO A 205 13.67 7.47 14.02
CA PRO A 205 13.66 6.22 13.26
C PRO A 205 12.70 5.19 13.87
N ILE A 206 12.14 4.34 13.02
CA ILE A 206 11.29 3.21 13.43
C ILE A 206 12.16 1.97 13.69
N LYS A 207 11.87 1.27 14.79
CA LYS A 207 12.49 -0.01 15.13
C LYS A 207 11.51 -1.14 14.81
N PHE A 208 11.92 -2.01 13.91
CA PHE A 208 11.20 -3.23 13.54
C PHE A 208 11.65 -4.42 14.42
N PRO A 209 10.80 -5.45 14.60
CA PRO A 209 9.45 -5.58 14.05
C PRO A 209 8.45 -4.62 14.69
N ILE A 210 7.35 -4.33 13.98
CA ILE A 210 6.24 -3.51 14.47
C ILE A 210 4.96 -4.34 14.62
N THR A 211 4.09 -3.96 15.56
CA THR A 211 2.68 -4.36 15.57
C THR A 211 1.79 -3.15 15.37
N ALA A 212 0.57 -3.37 14.92
CA ALA A 212 -0.39 -2.31 14.63
C ALA A 212 -1.75 -2.65 15.24
N ARG A 213 -2.48 -1.62 15.65
CA ARG A 213 -3.92 -1.71 15.89
C ARG A 213 -4.63 -0.48 15.36
N VAL A 214 -5.82 -0.68 14.82
CA VAL A 214 -6.74 0.40 14.47
C VAL A 214 -7.66 0.63 15.66
N VAL A 215 -7.83 1.87 16.06
CA VAL A 215 -8.64 2.29 17.22
C VAL A 215 -9.70 3.27 16.75
N LYS A 216 -10.92 3.09 17.22
CA LYS A 216 -12.05 4.02 17.05
C LYS A 216 -12.86 4.04 18.34
N GLY A 217 -12.71 5.11 19.13
CA GLY A 217 -13.23 5.15 20.50
C GLY A 217 -12.72 3.98 21.34
N ASP A 218 -13.64 3.22 21.94
CA ASP A 218 -13.30 2.05 22.78
C ASP A 218 -13.12 0.74 21.98
N LYS A 219 -13.28 0.78 20.66
CA LYS A 219 -13.14 -0.39 19.78
C LYS A 219 -11.75 -0.45 19.17
N GLU A 220 -11.23 -1.66 18.99
CA GLU A 220 -9.94 -1.89 18.37
C GLU A 220 -9.89 -3.16 17.51
N ARG A 221 -9.09 -3.12 16.45
CA ARG A 221 -8.72 -4.28 15.62
C ARG A 221 -7.21 -4.38 15.58
N LYS A 222 -6.67 -5.52 16.02
CA LYS A 222 -5.23 -5.73 16.20
C LYS A 222 -4.66 -6.64 15.13
N MET A 223 -3.46 -6.29 14.67
CA MET A 223 -2.63 -7.22 13.91
C MET A 223 -2.18 -8.38 14.81
N LEU A 224 -2.24 -9.61 14.29
CA LEU A 224 -1.95 -10.82 15.07
C LEU A 224 -0.45 -11.14 15.17
N ALA A 225 0.34 -10.68 14.19
CA ALA A 225 1.76 -11.00 14.07
C ALA A 225 2.58 -9.72 13.85
N ALA A 226 3.77 -9.66 14.44
CA ALA A 226 4.67 -8.55 14.24
C ALA A 226 5.30 -8.60 12.83
N GLN A 227 5.47 -7.44 12.20
CA GLN A 227 5.92 -7.32 10.80
C GLN A 227 7.25 -6.59 10.69
N MET A 228 8.05 -6.96 9.69
CA MET A 228 9.35 -6.33 9.39
C MET A 228 9.27 -5.23 8.32
N SER A 229 8.07 -4.97 7.79
CA SER A 229 7.78 -3.91 6.84
C SER A 229 6.66 -3.03 7.37
N GLY A 230 6.73 -1.73 7.09
CA GLY A 230 5.63 -0.78 7.28
C GLY A 230 4.96 -0.34 5.97
N ASP A 231 5.24 -1.02 4.84
CA ASP A 231 4.41 -0.89 3.64
C ASP A 231 3.13 -1.71 3.81
N CYS A 232 2.19 -1.23 4.62
CA CYS A 232 1.12 -2.08 5.13
C CYS A 232 0.25 -2.67 4.01
N ASN A 233 0.01 -1.91 2.94
CA ASN A 233 -0.79 -2.33 1.79
C ASN A 233 -0.12 -3.45 0.95
N SER A 234 1.17 -3.75 1.15
CA SER A 234 1.83 -4.89 0.49
C SER A 234 1.29 -6.24 0.99
N CYS A 235 0.87 -6.28 2.26
CA CYS A 235 0.24 -7.44 2.88
C CYS A 235 -1.28 -7.26 2.98
N HIS A 236 -1.76 -6.03 3.19
CA HIS A 236 -3.18 -5.67 3.24
C HIS A 236 -3.72 -5.20 1.88
N SER A 237 -3.64 -6.08 0.88
CA SER A 237 -4.24 -5.87 -0.45
C SER A 237 -5.75 -6.10 -0.43
N GLN A 238 -6.45 -5.84 -1.54
CA GLN A 238 -7.88 -6.15 -1.69
C GLN A 238 -8.22 -7.58 -1.28
N ASN A 239 -7.38 -8.55 -1.64
CA ASN A 239 -7.62 -9.98 -1.34
C ASN A 239 -6.75 -10.49 -0.18
N GLY A 240 -5.94 -9.61 0.42
CA GLY A 240 -4.92 -9.99 1.37
C GLY A 240 -3.72 -10.68 0.72
N ALA A 241 -2.61 -10.72 1.43
CA ALA A 241 -1.40 -11.45 1.08
C ALA A 241 -0.67 -11.89 2.36
N GLU A 242 0.19 -12.90 2.25
CA GLU A 242 1.02 -13.39 3.37
C GLU A 242 0.24 -13.70 4.66
N GLY A 243 -1.00 -14.21 4.53
CA GLY A 243 -1.87 -14.55 5.65
C GLY A 243 -2.72 -13.40 6.21
N ALA A 244 -2.59 -12.18 5.68
CA ALA A 244 -3.59 -11.15 5.91
C ALA A 244 -4.89 -11.49 5.16
N PRO A 245 -6.07 -11.29 5.76
CA PRO A 245 -7.35 -11.64 5.13
C PRO A 245 -7.81 -10.64 4.06
N GLY A 246 -7.20 -9.45 4.00
CA GLY A 246 -7.67 -8.35 3.17
C GLY A 246 -7.08 -7.01 3.62
N ARG A 247 -7.79 -5.93 3.32
CA ARG A 247 -7.53 -4.56 3.73
C ARG A 247 -7.48 -4.41 5.25
N ILE A 248 -6.88 -3.31 5.70
CA ILE A 248 -6.94 -2.90 7.11
C ILE A 248 -8.34 -2.32 7.35
N VAL A 249 -9.08 -2.86 8.32
CA VAL A 249 -10.48 -2.47 8.55
C VAL A 249 -10.63 -1.73 9.87
N ALA A 250 -11.47 -0.70 9.89
CA ALA A 250 -11.92 -0.06 11.13
C ALA A 250 -12.61 -1.07 12.08
N PRO A 251 -12.59 -0.85 13.40
CA PRO A 251 -13.14 -1.81 14.37
C PRO A 251 -14.64 -1.66 14.65
#